data_AF-A0A7S2V381-F1
#
_entry.id   AF-A0A7S2V381-F1
#
_cell.length_a   1.000
_cell.length_b   1.000
_cell.length_c   1.000
_cell.angle_alpha   90.00
_cell.angle_beta   90.00
_cell.angle_gamma   90.00
#
_symmetry.space_group_name_H-M   'P 1'
#
loop_
_entity.id
_entity.type
_entity.pdbx_description
1 polymer ?
#
loop_
_entity_poly.entity_id
_entity_poly.type
_entity_poly.pdbx_seq_one_letter_code
_entity_poly.pdbx_strand_id
1 'polypeptide(L)'
;MDRKMKNGGLLEWSRTQGEILTGAGELQKNSELGRDFSESELPHYHLANGSSHHVFQAWLSQGNRSSIIVGCWSRPLFSGGWKESTDEDTNAFNLQTPSIFIDMRFPVDRPSSLLKNRRSLSNCSDEELRILSRQHCFSGYSYPDVKEDILCFTRHHIIDWNYHPAFPRNRPNKWWVQTDAEGSPRSFKEFSFVRDKNNIPVYFERWSRIPGDSNGQKYLALRRNSAYTLEPRQGNVPDRDAVFVVVGNHFAMAIDRPAPFPEFKGSIGPGGPALV
;
A
#
# COMPACT_ATOMS: atom_id res chain seq x y z
N MET A 1 23.41 18.30 9.14
CA MET A 1 23.85 18.95 7.89
C MET A 1 22.64 18.98 6.97
N ASP A 2 21.97 20.13 6.84
CA ASP A 2 20.81 20.30 5.95
C ASP A 2 21.29 20.34 4.50
N ARG A 3 21.12 19.23 3.76
CA ARG A 3 21.19 19.28 2.30
C ARG A 3 19.99 20.11 1.81
N LYS A 4 20.24 21.36 1.44
CA LYS A 4 19.29 22.18 0.66
C LYS A 4 19.08 21.53 -0.71
N MET A 5 18.24 20.50 -0.80
CA MET A 5 17.71 20.10 -2.10
C MET A 5 16.75 21.19 -2.60
N LYS A 6 17.01 21.67 -3.81
CA LYS A 6 16.10 22.57 -4.54
C LYS A 6 14.76 21.83 -4.72
N ASN A 7 13.64 22.56 -4.65
CA ASN A 7 12.26 22.01 -4.76
C ASN A 7 12.07 20.96 -5.87
N GLY A 8 12.79 21.08 -6.99
CA GLY A 8 12.78 20.10 -8.08
C GLY A 8 13.09 18.65 -7.68
N GLY A 9 13.94 18.42 -6.67
CA GLY A 9 14.25 17.05 -6.20
C GLY A 9 13.10 16.39 -5.43
N LEU A 10 12.24 17.18 -4.77
CA LEU A 10 11.13 16.64 -3.97
C LEU A 10 9.96 16.17 -4.83
N LEU A 11 9.74 16.80 -5.98
CA LEU A 11 8.72 16.41 -6.97
C LEU A 11 9.14 15.21 -7.82
N GLU A 12 10.44 15.06 -8.10
CA GLU A 12 10.97 13.90 -8.81
C GLU A 12 10.68 12.59 -8.07
N TRP A 13 10.65 12.63 -6.73
CA TRP A 13 10.29 11.48 -5.92
C TRP A 13 8.88 10.93 -6.20
N SER A 14 7.87 11.80 -6.44
CA SER A 14 6.52 11.35 -6.75
C SER A 14 6.46 10.59 -8.08
N ARG A 15 7.27 10.99 -9.07
CA ARG A 15 7.48 10.24 -10.31
C ARG A 15 8.17 8.91 -10.02
N THR A 16 9.20 8.92 -9.18
CA THR A 16 9.94 7.72 -8.78
C THR A 16 9.06 6.70 -8.04
N GLN A 17 8.07 7.11 -7.24
CA GLN A 17 7.13 6.17 -6.61
C GLN A 17 6.22 5.46 -7.62
N GLY A 18 5.63 6.18 -8.57
CA GLY A 18 4.82 5.56 -9.61
C GLY A 18 5.66 4.55 -10.41
N GLU A 19 6.92 4.87 -10.65
CA GLU A 19 7.87 3.95 -11.29
C GLU A 19 8.26 2.78 -10.38
N ILE A 20 8.46 2.98 -9.08
CA ILE A 20 8.70 1.90 -8.10
C ILE A 20 7.50 0.93 -8.10
N LEU A 21 6.28 1.44 -7.91
CA LEU A 21 5.07 0.63 -7.78
C LEU A 21 4.69 -0.08 -9.09
N THR A 22 5.22 0.34 -10.23
CA THR A 22 4.93 -0.24 -11.55
C THR A 22 6.14 -0.88 -12.23
N GLY A 23 7.32 -0.88 -11.61
CA GLY A 23 8.58 -1.21 -12.27
C GLY A 23 8.83 -0.39 -13.53
N ALA A 24 8.70 0.93 -13.45
CA ALA A 24 8.77 1.90 -14.55
C ALA A 24 7.72 1.62 -15.66
N GLY A 25 6.50 1.28 -15.26
CA GLY A 25 5.39 0.97 -16.15
C GLY A 25 5.40 -0.44 -16.72
N GLU A 26 6.41 -1.26 -16.43
CA GLU A 26 6.52 -2.63 -16.91
C GLU A 26 5.38 -3.52 -16.39
N LEU A 27 4.84 -3.28 -15.19
CA LEU A 27 3.64 -3.99 -14.73
C LEU A 27 2.48 -3.80 -15.70
N GLN A 28 2.28 -2.58 -16.19
CA GLN A 28 1.18 -2.28 -17.11
C GLN A 28 1.41 -2.94 -18.48
N LYS A 29 2.64 -2.90 -18.98
CA LYS A 29 3.01 -3.47 -20.28
C LYS A 29 2.97 -5.01 -20.31
N ASN A 30 3.35 -5.64 -19.22
CA ASN A 30 3.55 -7.10 -19.16
C ASN A 30 2.39 -7.84 -18.48
N SER A 31 1.28 -7.16 -18.13
CA SER A 31 0.09 -7.83 -17.60
C SER A 31 -1.21 -7.39 -18.26
N GLU A 32 -2.12 -8.35 -18.40
CA GLU A 32 -3.38 -8.25 -19.11
C GLU A 32 -4.54 -8.82 -18.28
N LEU A 33 -5.64 -8.04 -18.19
CA LEU A 33 -6.87 -8.47 -17.53
C LEU A 33 -7.51 -9.63 -18.29
N GLY A 34 -7.97 -10.66 -17.58
CA GLY A 34 -8.56 -11.87 -18.15
C GLY A 34 -7.53 -12.95 -18.52
N ARG A 35 -6.27 -12.56 -18.77
CA ARG A 35 -5.16 -13.49 -18.99
C ARG A 35 -4.38 -13.76 -17.71
N ASP A 36 -3.88 -12.69 -17.07
CA ASP A 36 -2.93 -12.81 -15.96
C ASP A 36 -3.61 -12.62 -14.58
N PHE A 37 -4.71 -11.88 -14.56
CA PHE A 37 -5.52 -11.64 -13.36
C PHE A 37 -6.98 -11.34 -13.75
N SER A 38 -7.88 -11.50 -12.79
CA SER A 38 -9.29 -11.18 -12.88
C SER A 38 -9.62 -9.82 -12.24
N GLU A 39 -10.76 -9.23 -12.58
CA GLU A 39 -11.18 -7.94 -12.03
C GLU A 39 -11.35 -8.00 -10.50
N SER A 40 -11.77 -9.16 -9.98
CA SER A 40 -11.92 -9.39 -8.55
C SER A 40 -10.59 -9.36 -7.79
N GLU A 41 -9.45 -9.51 -8.46
CA GLU A 41 -8.11 -9.40 -7.87
C GLU A 41 -7.62 -7.94 -7.75
N LEU A 42 -8.36 -6.96 -8.28
CA LEU A 42 -7.99 -5.55 -8.13
C LEU A 42 -8.06 -5.11 -6.66
N PRO A 43 -7.15 -4.22 -6.20
CA PRO A 43 -7.02 -3.92 -4.78
C PRO A 43 -8.30 -3.38 -4.16
N HIS A 44 -9.07 -2.59 -4.90
CA HIS A 44 -10.29 -1.93 -4.41
C HIS A 44 -11.59 -2.59 -4.87
N TYR A 45 -11.54 -3.76 -5.54
CA TYR A 45 -12.73 -4.39 -6.09
C TYR A 45 -13.82 -4.61 -5.03
N HIS A 46 -13.46 -5.23 -3.91
CA HIS A 46 -14.41 -5.50 -2.83
C HIS A 46 -14.83 -4.25 -2.05
N LEU A 47 -14.01 -3.20 -2.06
CA LEU A 47 -14.37 -1.91 -1.47
C LEU A 47 -15.43 -1.22 -2.32
N ALA A 48 -15.19 -1.11 -3.64
CA ALA A 48 -16.10 -0.48 -4.59
C ALA A 48 -17.46 -1.19 -4.67
N ASN A 49 -17.48 -2.52 -4.51
CA ASN A 49 -18.70 -3.32 -4.54
C ASN A 49 -19.39 -3.44 -3.16
N GLY A 50 -18.89 -2.79 -2.11
CA GLY A 50 -19.44 -2.93 -0.75
C GLY A 50 -19.38 -4.37 -0.20
N SER A 51 -18.58 -5.23 -0.80
CA SER A 51 -18.55 -6.68 -0.53
C SER A 51 -17.44 -7.10 0.43
N SER A 52 -16.53 -6.18 0.74
CA SER A 52 -15.37 -6.41 1.62
C SER A 52 -15.71 -7.28 2.83
N HIS A 53 -16.59 -6.82 3.72
CA HIS A 53 -16.80 -7.50 5.01
C HIS A 53 -17.18 -8.98 4.86
N HIS A 54 -18.16 -9.30 4.01
CA HIS A 54 -18.65 -10.68 3.89
C HIS A 54 -17.67 -11.58 3.14
N VAL A 55 -16.99 -11.07 2.10
CA VAL A 55 -15.98 -11.85 1.36
C VAL A 55 -14.83 -12.23 2.28
N PHE A 56 -14.32 -11.28 3.07
CA PHE A 56 -13.23 -11.57 4.00
C PHE A 56 -13.68 -12.49 5.15
N GLN A 57 -14.91 -12.35 5.64
CA GLN A 57 -15.47 -13.30 6.61
C GLN A 57 -15.52 -14.73 6.04
N ALA A 58 -15.91 -14.89 4.78
CA ALA A 58 -15.90 -16.18 4.10
C ALA A 58 -14.47 -16.74 4.01
N TRP A 59 -13.48 -15.95 3.62
CA TRP A 59 -12.07 -16.38 3.58
C TRP A 59 -11.54 -16.84 4.94
N LEU A 60 -11.88 -16.11 6.01
CA LEU A 60 -11.51 -16.51 7.37
C LEU A 60 -12.12 -17.85 7.76
N SER A 61 -13.41 -18.06 7.43
CA SER A 61 -14.11 -19.32 7.71
C SER A 61 -13.59 -20.50 6.90
N GLN A 62 -13.11 -20.25 5.68
CA GLN A 62 -12.48 -21.24 4.78
C GLN A 62 -11.03 -21.53 5.15
N GLY A 63 -10.43 -20.79 6.09
CA GLY A 63 -9.03 -20.98 6.47
C GLY A 63 -8.04 -20.38 5.47
N ASN A 64 -8.48 -19.48 4.57
CA ASN A 64 -7.62 -18.79 3.60
C ASN A 64 -6.78 -17.72 4.32
N ARG A 65 -5.76 -18.18 5.02
CA ARG A 65 -4.84 -17.41 5.87
C ARG A 65 -3.44 -18.00 5.77
N SER A 66 -2.42 -17.19 5.96
CA SER A 66 -1.04 -17.67 5.95
C SER A 66 -0.22 -17.06 7.07
N SER A 67 0.51 -17.89 7.79
CA SER A 67 1.41 -17.48 8.87
C SER A 67 2.82 -17.12 8.38
N ILE A 68 3.15 -17.39 7.12
CA ILE A 68 4.53 -17.41 6.60
C ILE A 68 5.25 -16.06 6.76
N ILE A 69 4.52 -14.95 6.58
CA ILE A 69 5.07 -13.59 6.70
C ILE A 69 4.41 -12.79 7.83
N VAL A 70 3.83 -13.45 8.83
CA VAL A 70 3.29 -12.74 9.99
C VAL A 70 4.44 -12.09 10.76
N GLY A 71 4.32 -10.81 11.04
CA GLY A 71 5.42 -10.04 11.61
C GLY A 71 5.29 -8.54 11.47
N CYS A 72 6.33 -7.89 12.00
CA CYS A 72 6.59 -6.47 11.84
C CYS A 72 7.83 -6.31 10.96
N TRP A 73 7.70 -5.59 9.84
CA TRP A 73 8.70 -5.57 8.78
C TRP A 73 9.09 -4.16 8.39
N SER A 74 10.39 -3.93 8.19
CA SER A 74 10.92 -2.77 7.47
C SER A 74 11.33 -3.18 6.06
N ARG A 75 11.29 -2.25 5.11
CA ARG A 75 11.73 -2.49 3.73
C ARG A 75 13.06 -1.79 3.45
N PRO A 76 14.21 -2.43 3.72
CA PRO A 76 15.53 -1.85 3.44
C PRO A 76 15.86 -1.74 1.94
N LEU A 77 15.15 -2.45 1.05
CA LEU A 77 15.43 -2.40 -0.37
C LEU A 77 14.17 -2.59 -1.19
N PHE A 78 14.03 -1.77 -2.21
CA PHE A 78 13.18 -1.97 -3.37
C PHE A 78 14.04 -1.90 -4.62
N SER A 79 13.75 -2.73 -5.62
CA SER A 79 14.35 -2.65 -6.95
C SER A 79 13.31 -2.99 -8.03
N GLY A 80 13.20 -2.17 -9.06
CA GLY A 80 12.30 -2.38 -10.20
C GLY A 80 12.45 -1.30 -11.26
N GLY A 81 12.31 -1.66 -12.54
CA GLY A 81 12.39 -0.69 -13.65
C GLY A 81 13.70 0.10 -13.72
N TRP A 82 14.83 -0.54 -13.38
CA TRP A 82 16.16 0.11 -13.25
C TRP A 82 16.25 1.20 -12.18
N LYS A 83 15.31 1.22 -11.23
CA LYS A 83 15.32 2.11 -10.08
C LYS A 83 15.36 1.32 -8.78
N GLU A 84 15.99 1.93 -7.79
CA GLU A 84 16.13 1.37 -6.45
C GLU A 84 15.72 2.41 -5.42
N SER A 85 15.25 1.96 -4.26
CA SER A 85 15.11 2.81 -3.08
C SER A 85 15.46 2.03 -1.82
N THR A 86 16.06 2.71 -0.85
CA THR A 86 16.50 2.12 0.42
C THR A 86 15.81 2.80 1.61
N ASP A 87 16.23 2.42 2.81
CA ASP A 87 15.86 3.08 4.06
C ASP A 87 16.43 4.50 4.20
N GLU A 88 17.33 4.93 3.31
CA GLU A 88 17.76 6.33 3.20
C GLU A 88 16.73 7.20 2.45
N ASP A 89 15.93 6.60 1.57
CA ASP A 89 14.92 7.32 0.78
C ASP A 89 13.54 7.27 1.43
N THR A 90 13.15 6.09 1.91
CA THR A 90 11.79 5.79 2.35
C THR A 90 11.78 4.92 3.59
N ASN A 91 11.20 5.43 4.67
CA ASN A 91 10.80 4.63 5.83
C ASN A 91 9.52 3.87 5.48
N ALA A 92 9.68 2.64 5.02
CA ALA A 92 8.59 1.72 4.71
C ALA A 92 8.47 0.63 5.79
N PHE A 93 7.24 0.45 6.27
CA PHE A 93 6.88 -0.36 7.42
C PHE A 93 5.62 -1.16 7.12
N ASN A 94 5.60 -2.44 7.49
CA ASN A 94 4.47 -3.32 7.29
C ASN A 94 4.19 -4.14 8.57
N LEU A 95 2.95 -4.07 9.07
CA LEU A 95 2.43 -5.04 10.03
C LEU A 95 1.55 -6.03 9.28
N GLN A 96 1.89 -7.31 9.38
CA GLN A 96 1.17 -8.39 8.73
C GLN A 96 0.71 -9.39 9.79
N THR A 97 -0.60 -9.62 9.84
CA THR A 97 -1.24 -10.76 10.53
C THR A 97 -1.58 -11.84 9.49
N PRO A 98 -2.15 -13.00 9.86
CA PRO A 98 -2.44 -14.03 8.86
C PRO A 98 -3.38 -13.64 7.72
N SER A 99 -4.13 -12.54 7.88
CA SER A 99 -5.15 -12.09 6.93
C SER A 99 -5.32 -10.58 6.82
N ILE A 100 -4.82 -9.79 7.77
CA ILE A 100 -4.95 -8.32 7.78
C ILE A 100 -3.55 -7.70 7.79
N PHE A 101 -3.38 -6.60 7.04
CA PHE A 101 -2.13 -5.86 6.99
C PHE A 101 -2.34 -4.34 7.14
N ILE A 102 -1.30 -3.65 7.59
CA ILE A 102 -1.13 -2.19 7.44
C ILE A 102 0.26 -1.97 6.82
N ASP A 103 0.30 -1.25 5.70
CA ASP A 103 1.53 -0.84 5.01
C ASP A 103 1.61 0.69 5.03
N MET A 104 2.70 1.23 5.55
CA MET A 104 2.96 2.67 5.63
C MET A 104 4.31 2.97 5.01
N ARG A 105 4.37 4.01 4.17
CA ARG A 105 5.58 4.43 3.48
C ARG A 105 5.72 5.94 3.58
N PHE A 106 6.83 6.38 4.16
CA PHE A 106 7.10 7.78 4.37
C PHE A 106 8.46 8.16 3.78
N PRO A 107 8.54 9.23 2.98
CA PRO A 107 9.84 9.81 2.62
C PRO A 107 10.63 10.15 3.89
N VAL A 108 11.92 9.79 3.91
CA VAL A 108 12.85 10.19 4.99
C VAL A 108 12.98 11.70 4.99
N ASP A 109 13.14 12.30 3.80
CA ASP A 109 13.19 13.74 3.62
C ASP A 109 11.83 14.39 3.84
N ARG A 110 11.71 15.07 4.97
CA ARG A 110 10.54 15.88 5.32
C ARG A 110 10.72 17.32 4.82
N PRO A 111 9.71 17.92 4.18
CA PRO A 111 9.76 19.30 3.69
C PRO A 111 9.62 20.33 4.83
N SER A 112 10.25 20.11 5.99
CA SER A 112 10.06 20.86 7.23
C SER A 112 10.36 22.34 7.07
N SER A 113 11.40 22.68 6.29
CA SER A 113 11.79 24.06 5.99
C SER A 113 10.81 24.73 5.03
N LEU A 114 10.37 24.02 3.98
CA LEU A 114 9.39 24.48 3.00
C LEU A 114 8.03 24.76 3.66
N LEU A 115 7.60 23.88 4.57
CA LEU A 115 6.29 23.97 5.23
C LEU A 115 6.31 24.71 6.56
N LYS A 116 7.45 25.27 6.99
CA LYS A 116 7.64 25.85 8.33
C LYS A 116 6.57 26.88 8.72
N ASN A 117 6.06 27.63 7.75
CA ASN A 117 5.08 28.71 7.97
C ASN A 117 3.65 28.32 7.57
N ARG A 118 3.41 27.09 7.13
CA ARG A 118 2.08 26.61 6.73
C ARG A 118 1.32 26.16 7.97
N ARG A 119 0.17 26.78 8.26
CA ARG A 119 -0.66 26.45 9.43
C ARG A 119 -1.86 25.58 9.10
N SER A 120 -2.16 25.42 7.81
CA SER A 120 -3.21 24.57 7.27
C SER A 120 -2.84 24.06 5.88
N LEU A 121 -3.48 22.97 5.43
CA LEU A 121 -3.35 22.49 4.05
C LEU A 121 -3.84 23.51 3.02
N SER A 122 -4.82 24.35 3.38
CA SER A 122 -5.31 25.42 2.52
C SER A 122 -4.30 26.56 2.31
N ASN A 123 -3.23 26.62 3.10
CA ASN A 123 -2.15 27.56 2.89
C ASN A 123 -1.02 26.99 2.01
N CYS A 124 -1.07 25.69 1.66
CA CYS A 124 -0.07 25.06 0.82
C CYS A 124 -0.36 25.33 -0.67
N SER A 125 0.68 25.53 -1.47
CA SER A 125 0.58 25.49 -2.93
C SER A 125 0.29 24.06 -3.42
N ASP A 126 -0.14 23.93 -4.68
CA ASP A 126 -0.32 22.61 -5.32
C ASP A 126 0.96 21.76 -5.28
N GLU A 127 2.12 22.40 -5.46
CA GLU A 127 3.42 21.73 -5.35
C GLU A 127 3.68 21.21 -3.92
N GLU A 128 3.42 22.03 -2.90
CA GLU A 128 3.58 21.65 -1.50
C GLU A 128 2.60 20.53 -1.11
N LEU A 129 1.35 20.59 -1.60
CA LEU A 129 0.36 19.54 -1.41
C LEU A 129 0.79 18.22 -2.07
N ARG A 130 1.37 18.26 -3.27
CA ARG A 130 1.95 17.08 -3.93
C ARG A 130 3.13 16.50 -3.17
N ILE A 131 3.95 17.33 -2.52
CA ILE A 131 5.05 16.86 -1.66
C ILE A 131 4.51 16.21 -0.39
N LEU A 132 3.42 16.74 0.18
CA LEU A 132 2.75 16.16 1.35
C LEU A 132 2.03 14.85 1.05
N SER A 133 1.44 14.70 -0.14
CA SER A 133 0.71 13.50 -0.59
C SER A 133 1.61 12.30 -0.89
N ARG A 134 2.93 12.47 -0.78
CA ARG A 134 3.95 11.41 -0.92
C ARG A 134 3.89 10.34 0.18
N GLN A 135 3.13 10.59 1.25
CA GLN A 135 2.98 9.64 2.34
C GLN A 135 1.91 8.62 1.97
N HIS A 136 2.28 7.35 1.94
CA HIS A 136 1.36 6.30 1.56
C HIS A 136 0.97 5.52 2.81
N CYS A 137 -0.32 5.24 2.93
CA CYS A 137 -0.82 4.27 3.88
C CYS A 137 -1.94 3.51 3.20
N PHE A 138 -1.83 2.19 3.20
CA PHE A 138 -2.90 1.32 2.77
C PHE A 138 -2.99 0.11 3.69
N SER A 139 -4.22 -0.35 3.88
CA SER A 139 -4.54 -1.43 4.80
C SER A 139 -5.73 -2.21 4.27
N GLY A 140 -5.74 -3.49 4.61
CA GLY A 140 -6.86 -4.36 4.36
C GLY A 140 -6.43 -5.79 4.52
N TYR A 141 -6.73 -6.59 3.51
CA TYR A 141 -6.71 -8.03 3.63
C TYR A 141 -5.68 -8.65 2.69
N SER A 142 -4.98 -9.66 3.18
CA SER A 142 -4.07 -10.48 2.39
C SER A 142 -4.74 -11.83 2.13
N TYR A 143 -4.93 -12.16 0.86
CA TYR A 143 -5.41 -13.46 0.41
C TYR A 143 -4.24 -14.33 -0.06
N PRO A 144 -3.92 -15.43 0.63
CA PRO A 144 -2.93 -16.38 0.14
C PRO A 144 -3.53 -17.27 -0.96
N ASP A 145 -2.75 -17.51 -2.02
CA ASP A 145 -3.09 -18.41 -3.13
C ASP A 145 -1.83 -19.19 -3.53
N VAL A 146 -1.95 -20.47 -3.86
CA VAL A 146 -0.81 -21.28 -4.31
C VAL A 146 -0.97 -21.52 -5.80
N LYS A 147 -0.04 -20.97 -6.60
CA LYS A 147 0.01 -21.18 -8.05
C LYS A 147 1.33 -21.82 -8.41
N GLU A 148 1.28 -22.97 -9.09
CA GLU A 148 2.49 -23.67 -9.55
C GLU A 148 3.51 -23.90 -8.42
N ASP A 149 3.03 -24.34 -7.24
CA ASP A 149 3.81 -24.52 -6.01
C ASP A 149 4.45 -23.25 -5.43
N ILE A 150 4.13 -22.08 -5.98
CA ILE A 150 4.56 -20.78 -5.49
C ILE A 150 3.44 -20.14 -4.68
N LEU A 151 3.73 -19.80 -3.42
CA LEU A 151 2.84 -19.03 -2.59
C LEU A 151 2.78 -17.57 -3.07
N CYS A 152 1.62 -17.21 -3.58
CA CYS A 152 1.25 -15.86 -3.93
C CYS A 152 0.35 -15.25 -2.85
N PHE A 153 0.35 -13.92 -2.79
CA PHE A 153 -0.60 -13.15 -2.01
C PHE A 153 -1.23 -12.10 -2.91
N THR A 154 -2.53 -11.91 -2.76
CA THR A 154 -3.26 -10.77 -3.33
C THR A 154 -3.77 -9.89 -2.18
N ARG A 155 -3.42 -8.61 -2.19
CA ARG A 155 -3.87 -7.64 -1.19
C ARG A 155 -5.08 -6.85 -1.69
N HIS A 156 -6.14 -6.83 -0.90
CA HIS A 156 -7.32 -6.00 -1.10
C HIS A 156 -7.36 -4.89 -0.07
N HIS A 157 -7.43 -3.65 -0.56
CA HIS A 157 -7.37 -2.44 0.23
C HIS A 157 -8.80 -2.03 0.62
N ILE A 158 -9.03 -1.89 1.92
CA ILE A 158 -10.22 -1.19 2.45
C ILE A 158 -9.88 0.22 2.90
N ILE A 159 -8.59 0.52 3.09
CA ILE A 159 -8.06 1.86 3.33
C ILE A 159 -6.89 2.03 2.35
N ASP A 160 -6.91 3.10 1.56
CA ASP A 160 -5.80 3.50 0.70
C ASP A 160 -5.84 5.03 0.54
N TRP A 161 -4.84 5.72 1.12
CA TRP A 161 -4.79 7.18 1.12
C TRP A 161 -4.56 7.77 -0.27
N ASN A 162 -4.06 6.98 -1.22
CA ASN A 162 -3.78 7.37 -2.59
C ASN A 162 -4.88 6.94 -3.57
N TYR A 163 -5.84 6.11 -3.15
CA TYR A 163 -6.96 5.72 -3.98
C TYR A 163 -7.88 6.91 -4.32
N HIS A 164 -8.44 6.92 -5.51
CA HIS A 164 -9.55 7.80 -5.87
C HIS A 164 -10.53 7.02 -6.74
N PRO A 165 -11.84 7.03 -6.48
CA PRO A 165 -12.81 6.26 -7.27
C PRO A 165 -12.81 6.60 -8.76
N ALA A 166 -12.53 7.86 -9.12
CA ALA A 166 -12.40 8.27 -10.52
C ALA A 166 -11.10 7.79 -11.20
N PHE A 167 -10.09 7.37 -10.41
CA PHE A 167 -8.79 6.91 -10.90
C PHE A 167 -8.40 5.61 -10.16
N PRO A 168 -9.17 4.53 -10.34
CA PRO A 168 -8.91 3.29 -9.62
C PRO A 168 -7.59 2.65 -10.07
N ARG A 169 -6.95 1.93 -9.16
CA ARG A 169 -5.81 1.07 -9.53
C ARG A 169 -6.29 0.01 -10.53
N ASN A 170 -5.57 -0.14 -11.62
CA ASN A 170 -5.90 -1.04 -12.73
C ASN A 170 -5.07 -2.33 -12.75
N ARG A 171 -4.27 -2.57 -11.70
CA ARG A 171 -3.45 -3.77 -11.53
C ARG A 171 -3.60 -4.34 -10.12
N PRO A 172 -3.55 -5.67 -9.97
CA PRO A 172 -3.69 -6.31 -8.68
C PRO A 172 -2.45 -6.02 -7.82
N ASN A 173 -2.65 -5.90 -6.51
CA ASN A 173 -1.54 -5.91 -5.55
C ASN A 173 -1.21 -7.38 -5.26
N LYS A 174 -0.56 -8.02 -6.23
CA LYS A 174 -0.27 -9.45 -6.21
C LYS A 174 1.22 -9.72 -6.35
N TRP A 175 1.74 -10.61 -5.52
CA TRP A 175 3.16 -10.93 -5.45
C TRP A 175 3.37 -12.33 -4.88
N TRP A 176 4.57 -12.87 -5.06
CA TRP A 176 4.98 -14.12 -4.42
C TRP A 176 6.14 -13.89 -3.45
N VAL A 177 6.32 -14.84 -2.53
CA VAL A 177 7.30 -14.72 -1.44
C VAL A 177 8.42 -15.71 -1.59
N GLN A 178 9.63 -15.25 -1.29
CA GLN A 178 10.75 -16.12 -0.92
C GLN A 178 11.24 -15.77 0.48
N THR A 179 11.19 -16.70 1.42
CA THR A 179 11.71 -16.50 2.78
C THR A 179 13.17 -16.93 2.89
N ASP A 180 13.88 -16.38 3.88
CA ASP A 180 15.26 -16.79 4.20
C ASP A 180 15.35 -18.07 5.05
N ALA A 181 14.23 -18.48 5.66
CA ALA A 181 14.09 -19.68 6.45
C ALA A 181 12.63 -20.16 6.44
N GLU A 182 12.43 -21.43 6.76
CA GLU A 182 11.10 -22.00 7.01
C GLU A 182 10.61 -21.65 8.44
N GLY A 183 9.30 -21.42 8.58
CA GLY A 183 8.62 -21.24 9.87
C GLY A 183 8.78 -19.87 10.55
N SER A 184 9.99 -19.34 10.66
CA SER A 184 10.24 -18.03 11.32
C SER A 184 11.26 -17.19 10.55
N PRO A 185 10.87 -16.66 9.38
CA PRO A 185 11.79 -15.88 8.55
C PRO A 185 12.25 -14.62 9.27
N ARG A 186 13.54 -14.29 9.14
CA ARG A 186 14.10 -12.99 9.58
C ARG A 186 14.02 -11.97 8.45
N SER A 187 13.90 -12.43 7.22
CA SER A 187 13.69 -11.61 6.05
C SER A 187 12.90 -12.39 4.99
N PHE A 188 12.25 -11.64 4.10
CA PHE A 188 11.65 -12.22 2.91
C PHE A 188 11.81 -11.27 1.73
N LYS A 189 11.74 -11.84 0.53
CA LYS A 189 11.60 -11.09 -0.71
C LYS A 189 10.17 -11.20 -1.19
N GLU A 190 9.60 -10.06 -1.50
CA GLU A 190 8.35 -9.91 -2.24
C GLU A 190 8.72 -9.70 -3.70
N PHE A 191 8.24 -10.55 -4.59
CA PHE A 191 8.47 -10.42 -6.02
C PHE A 191 7.16 -10.17 -6.73
N SER A 192 7.18 -9.28 -7.72
CA SER A 192 6.02 -9.07 -8.57
C SER A 192 5.54 -10.37 -9.20
N PHE A 193 4.23 -10.58 -9.24
CA PHE A 193 3.68 -11.74 -9.95
C PHE A 193 3.90 -11.63 -11.47
N VAL A 194 3.93 -10.39 -11.98
CA VAL A 194 4.24 -10.08 -13.38
C VAL A 194 5.74 -10.24 -13.62
N ARG A 195 6.09 -10.83 -14.75
CA ARG A 195 7.46 -11.00 -15.21
C ARG A 195 7.65 -10.30 -16.55
N ASP A 196 8.87 -9.86 -16.83
CA ASP A 196 9.24 -9.27 -18.10
C ASP A 196 9.40 -10.34 -19.20
N LYS A 197 9.78 -9.90 -20.41
CA LYS A 197 10.05 -10.79 -21.56
C LYS A 197 11.16 -11.83 -21.34
N ASN A 198 12.01 -11.64 -20.33
CA ASN A 198 13.08 -12.56 -19.96
C ASN A 198 12.69 -13.45 -18.77
N ASN A 199 11.40 -13.45 -18.39
CA ASN A 199 10.87 -14.18 -17.25
C ASN A 199 11.41 -13.70 -15.88
N ILE A 200 11.90 -12.47 -15.80
CA ILE A 200 12.40 -11.85 -14.57
C ILE A 200 11.26 -11.06 -13.92
N PRO A 201 11.04 -11.15 -12.59
CA PRO A 201 10.07 -10.30 -11.91
C PRO A 201 10.33 -8.81 -12.19
N VAL A 202 9.28 -8.09 -12.59
CA VAL A 202 9.31 -6.66 -12.91
C VAL A 202 9.84 -5.80 -11.75
N TYR A 203 9.55 -6.19 -10.51
CA TYR A 203 10.16 -5.61 -9.32
C TYR A 203 10.33 -6.65 -8.22
N PHE A 204 11.16 -6.32 -7.23
CA PHE A 204 11.13 -6.99 -5.93
C PHE A 204 11.36 -6.01 -4.77
N GLU A 205 10.80 -6.34 -3.62
CA GLU A 205 11.06 -5.69 -2.34
C GLU A 205 11.75 -6.69 -1.40
N ARG A 206 12.77 -6.26 -0.66
CA ARG A 206 13.32 -7.03 0.46
C ARG A 206 12.75 -6.45 1.75
N TRP A 207 12.17 -7.33 2.56
CA TRP A 207 11.63 -7.03 3.87
C TRP A 207 12.48 -7.67 4.95
N SER A 208 12.73 -6.96 6.04
CA SER A 208 13.52 -7.40 7.19
C SER A 208 12.72 -7.25 8.47
N ARG A 209 12.76 -8.27 9.32
CA ARG A 209 11.96 -8.32 10.54
C ARG A 209 12.47 -7.28 11.53
N ILE A 210 11.55 -6.53 12.13
CA ILE A 210 11.84 -5.57 13.19
C ILE A 210 11.86 -6.32 14.54
N PRO A 211 12.91 -6.15 15.37
CA PRO A 211 12.99 -6.79 16.68
C PRO A 211 11.77 -6.49 17.58
N GLY A 212 11.35 -7.46 18.39
CA GLY A 212 10.26 -7.31 19.37
C GLY A 212 8.88 -7.77 18.89
N ASP A 213 8.74 -8.18 17.64
CA ASP A 213 7.48 -8.64 17.06
C ASP A 213 7.03 -10.06 17.48
N SER A 214 7.77 -10.67 18.44
CA SER A 214 7.55 -12.03 18.93
C SER A 214 7.56 -13.10 17.83
N ASN A 215 8.37 -12.93 16.78
CA ASN A 215 8.44 -13.83 15.61
C ASN A 215 7.06 -14.08 14.98
N GLY A 216 6.19 -13.06 15.01
CA GLY A 216 4.83 -13.14 14.50
C GLY A 216 3.89 -14.05 15.30
N GLN A 217 4.28 -14.55 16.48
CA GLN A 217 3.47 -15.50 17.27
C GLN A 217 2.36 -14.82 18.09
N LYS A 218 2.48 -13.52 18.34
CA LYS A 218 1.50 -12.74 19.10
C LYS A 218 0.99 -11.60 18.24
N TYR A 219 -0.28 -11.65 17.87
CA TYR A 219 -0.89 -10.60 17.07
C TYR A 219 -2.36 -10.37 17.46
N LEU A 220 -2.83 -9.16 17.17
CA LEU A 220 -4.23 -8.76 17.23
C LEU A 220 -4.51 -7.91 15.99
N ALA A 221 -5.62 -8.18 15.31
CA ALA A 221 -6.12 -7.29 14.26
C ALA A 221 -7.60 -6.99 14.53
N LEU A 222 -7.92 -5.71 14.55
CA LEU A 222 -9.28 -5.20 14.71
C LEU A 222 -9.62 -4.35 13.50
N ARG A 223 -10.83 -4.52 12.97
CA ARG A 223 -11.41 -3.60 11.99
C ARG A 223 -12.66 -2.97 12.59
N ARG A 224 -12.70 -1.65 12.63
CA ARG A 224 -13.96 -0.94 12.74
C ARG A 224 -14.56 -0.88 11.35
N ASN A 225 -15.65 -1.64 11.15
CA ASN A 225 -16.44 -1.59 9.93
C ASN A 225 -17.48 -0.49 10.11
N SER A 226 -17.26 0.65 9.47
CA SER A 226 -18.31 1.64 9.32
C SER A 226 -19.19 1.19 8.17
N ALA A 227 -20.47 0.90 8.43
CA ALA A 227 -21.43 0.80 7.33
C ALA A 227 -21.37 2.13 6.59
N TYR A 228 -20.84 2.13 5.37
CA TYR A 228 -20.69 3.30 4.50
C TYR A 228 -22.11 3.80 4.20
N THR A 229 -22.68 4.57 5.11
CA THR A 229 -23.95 5.24 4.92
C THR A 229 -23.61 6.48 4.11
N LEU A 230 -23.95 6.42 2.82
CA LEU A 230 -23.72 7.51 1.85
C LEU A 230 -24.40 8.82 2.25
N GLU A 231 -25.27 8.79 3.26
CA GLU A 231 -26.00 9.93 3.80
C GLU A 231 -25.40 10.32 5.18
N PRO A 232 -24.55 11.36 5.24
CA PRO A 232 -24.15 11.93 6.52
C PRO A 232 -25.39 12.42 7.27
N ARG A 233 -25.67 11.89 8.46
CA ARG A 233 -26.62 12.54 9.37
C ARG A 233 -26.07 13.94 9.67
N GLN A 234 -26.84 14.98 9.33
CA GLN A 234 -26.45 16.39 9.48
C GLN A 234 -25.75 16.64 10.82
N GLY A 235 -24.49 17.06 10.75
CA GLY A 235 -23.67 17.44 11.92
C GLY A 235 -22.73 16.37 12.47
N ASN A 236 -22.85 15.10 12.06
CA ASN A 236 -21.93 14.04 12.50
C ASN A 236 -20.86 13.77 11.43
N VAL A 237 -19.60 13.66 11.86
CA VAL A 237 -18.54 13.10 11.01
C VAL A 237 -18.93 11.65 10.68
N PRO A 238 -19.00 11.24 9.41
CA PRO A 238 -19.34 9.87 9.05
C PRO A 238 -18.42 8.88 9.76
N ASP A 239 -18.96 7.75 10.22
CA ASP A 239 -18.15 6.65 10.71
C ASP A 239 -17.15 6.26 9.61
N ARG A 240 -15.89 6.06 10.01
CA ARG A 240 -14.80 5.72 9.08
C ARG A 240 -14.28 4.34 9.35
N ASP A 241 -13.97 3.63 8.28
CA ASP A 241 -13.24 2.39 8.37
C ASP A 241 -11.90 2.63 9.04
N ALA A 242 -11.57 1.75 9.97
CA ALA A 242 -10.30 1.79 10.65
C ALA A 242 -9.80 0.37 10.87
N VAL A 243 -8.49 0.21 10.71
CA VAL A 243 -7.78 -1.04 11.00
C VAL A 243 -6.76 -0.73 12.08
N PHE A 244 -6.74 -1.55 13.13
CA PHE A 244 -5.74 -1.53 14.18
C PHE A 244 -5.07 -2.89 14.23
N VAL A 245 -3.74 -2.91 14.13
CA VAL A 245 -2.94 -4.14 14.16
C VAL A 245 -1.89 -4.02 15.25
N VAL A 246 -1.72 -5.08 16.03
CA VAL A 246 -0.63 -5.30 16.97
C VAL A 246 0.10 -6.57 16.58
N VAL A 247 1.42 -6.54 16.53
CA VAL A 247 2.29 -7.73 16.38
C VAL A 247 3.46 -7.60 17.36
N GLY A 248 3.51 -8.50 18.35
CA GLY A 248 4.46 -8.39 19.47
C GLY A 248 4.29 -7.07 20.24
N ASN A 249 5.36 -6.27 20.29
CA ASN A 249 5.36 -4.93 20.90
C ASN A 249 5.12 -3.78 19.91
N HIS A 250 4.77 -4.08 18.66
CA HIS A 250 4.52 -3.09 17.61
C HIS A 250 3.03 -2.92 17.36
N PHE A 251 2.58 -1.71 17.07
CA PHE A 251 1.20 -1.45 16.67
C PHE A 251 1.13 -0.36 15.59
N ALA A 252 0.07 -0.42 14.79
CA ALA A 252 -0.29 0.64 13.86
C ALA A 252 -1.81 0.76 13.76
N MET A 253 -2.27 1.97 13.40
CA MET A 253 -3.67 2.24 13.10
C MET A 253 -3.75 2.97 11.76
N ALA A 254 -4.55 2.43 10.85
CA ALA A 254 -4.95 3.10 9.62
C ALA A 254 -6.42 3.53 9.77
N ILE A 255 -6.73 4.79 9.50
CA ILE A 255 -8.11 5.29 9.43
C ILE A 255 -8.33 5.82 8.01
N ASP A 256 -9.48 5.53 7.44
CA ASP A 256 -9.86 6.05 6.13
C ASP A 256 -10.06 7.58 6.14
N ARG A 257 -10.01 8.16 4.95
CA ARG A 257 -10.22 9.59 4.74
C ARG A 257 -11.69 9.95 5.00
N PRO A 258 -11.97 11.21 5.39
CA PRO A 258 -13.35 11.69 5.44
C PRO A 258 -14.02 11.62 4.07
N ALA A 259 -15.28 11.20 4.05
CA ALA A 259 -16.17 11.29 2.89
C ALA A 259 -17.15 12.47 3.05
N PRO A 260 -17.65 13.07 1.95
CA PRO A 260 -17.32 12.75 0.55
C PRO A 260 -15.90 13.18 0.18
N PHE A 261 -15.33 12.55 -0.86
CA PHE A 261 -14.05 13.00 -1.41
C PHE A 261 -14.20 14.45 -1.92
N PRO A 262 -13.19 15.31 -1.74
CA PRO A 262 -13.24 16.66 -2.31
C PRO A 262 -13.43 16.59 -3.82
N GLU A 263 -14.37 17.37 -4.37
CA GLU A 263 -14.49 17.54 -5.82
C GLU A 263 -13.31 18.36 -6.34
N PHE A 264 -12.48 17.76 -7.19
CA PHE A 264 -11.40 18.48 -7.87
C PHE A 264 -11.94 19.12 -9.15
N LYS A 265 -12.20 20.44 -9.12
CA LYS A 265 -12.56 21.23 -10.32
C LYS A 265 -11.34 21.57 -11.19
N GLY A 266 -10.49 20.58 -11.47
CA GLY A 266 -9.32 20.73 -12.34
C GLY A 266 -9.57 20.12 -13.71
N SER A 267 -9.21 20.83 -14.77
CA SER A 267 -9.20 20.28 -16.13
C SER A 267 -8.27 19.05 -16.18
N ILE A 268 -8.83 17.91 -16.55
CA ILE A 268 -8.05 16.72 -16.92
C ILE A 268 -7.23 17.13 -18.14
N GLY A 269 -5.98 17.52 -17.92
CA GLY A 269 -5.04 17.68 -19.03
C GLY A 269 -4.86 16.33 -19.71
N PRO A 270 -4.88 16.25 -21.05
CA PRO A 270 -4.62 15.00 -21.75
C PRO A 270 -3.21 14.52 -21.39
N GLY A 271 -3.10 13.33 -20.78
CA GLY A 271 -1.81 12.68 -20.51
C GLY A 271 -1.17 12.94 -19.14
N GLY A 272 -1.88 13.52 -18.17
CA GLY A 272 -1.43 13.46 -16.77
C GLY A 272 -1.37 12.00 -16.31
N PRO A 273 -0.25 11.49 -15.77
CA PRO A 273 -0.24 10.13 -15.24
C PRO A 273 -1.32 10.03 -14.18
N ALA A 274 -2.15 8.99 -14.27
CA ALA A 274 -2.92 8.55 -13.12
C ALA A 274 -1.93 8.47 -11.96
N LEU A 275 -2.24 9.14 -10.85
CA LEU A 275 -1.46 9.01 -9.63
C LEU A 275 -1.56 7.54 -9.23
N VAL A 276 -0.56 6.75 -9.63
CA VAL A 276 -0.30 5.37 -9.21
C VAL A 276 0.79 5.41 -8.16
#